data_AF-A0A7C2VJ95-F1
#
_entry.id   AF-A0A7C2VJ95-F1
#
_cell.length_a   1.000
_cell.length_b   1.000
_cell.length_c   1.000
_cell.angle_alpha   90.00
_cell.angle_beta   90.00
_cell.angle_gamma   90.00
#
_symmetry.space_group_name_H-M   'P 1'
#
loop_
_entity.id
_entity.type
_entity.pdbx_description
1 polymer ?
#
loop_
_entity_poly.entity_id
_entity_poly.type
_entity_poly.pdbx_seq_one_letter_code
_entity_poly.pdbx_strand_id
1 'polypeptide(L)'
;MRASVSILAVLLLASQAIATVVLTSRDLGGGIAELSYDASQEASLVRAFALDITVSPGIIISTDNWSSDYWVYPSQIIIDPETGEIIDSSTPIASPDFPGTLGGLGTSGITIEMGSLYDEADPIHNTPPPVSGVLLTFTVSAECDVAVTENLVRGGVILEDGTETDIYAPTTHIIPEPATVLLLGLGGVALLRKRKRN
;
A
#
# COMPACT_ATOMS: atom_id res chain seq x y z
N MET A 1 -44.27 -46.30 -4.22
CA MET A 1 -42.99 -45.77 -4.76
C MET A 1 -42.43 -44.81 -3.73
N ARG A 2 -41.20 -45.07 -3.26
CA ARG A 2 -40.55 -44.35 -2.16
C ARG A 2 -40.05 -43.00 -2.68
N ALA A 3 -40.52 -41.91 -2.08
CA ALA A 3 -40.00 -40.57 -2.34
C ALA A 3 -38.64 -40.42 -1.63
N SER A 4 -37.57 -40.80 -2.32
CA SER A 4 -36.19 -40.51 -1.90
C SER A 4 -35.74 -39.22 -2.56
N VAL A 5 -36.25 -38.09 -2.09
CA VAL A 5 -35.69 -36.76 -2.37
C VAL A 5 -35.25 -36.18 -1.04
N SER A 6 -34.05 -36.53 -0.62
CA SER A 6 -33.44 -35.97 0.59
C SER A 6 -31.93 -35.97 0.42
N ILE A 7 -31.36 -34.79 0.67
CA ILE A 7 -29.95 -34.53 0.95
C ILE A 7 -29.02 -34.50 -0.28
N LEU A 8 -29.28 -33.58 -1.23
CA LEU A 8 -28.20 -33.02 -2.08
C LEU A 8 -28.12 -31.48 -2.01
N ALA A 9 -29.02 -30.84 -1.25
CA ALA A 9 -29.15 -29.38 -1.17
C ALA A 9 -28.45 -28.73 0.04
N VAL A 10 -27.70 -29.48 0.85
CA VAL A 10 -27.04 -28.96 2.08
C VAL A 10 -25.51 -28.87 1.93
N LEU A 11 -24.93 -29.38 0.84
CA LEU A 11 -23.48 -29.26 0.57
C LEU A 11 -23.13 -28.10 -0.38
N LEU A 12 -24.04 -27.15 -0.55
CA LEU A 12 -23.72 -25.80 -1.05
C LEU A 12 -23.44 -24.88 0.15
N LEU A 13 -22.64 -25.36 1.10
CA LEU A 13 -21.86 -24.46 1.94
C LEU A 13 -20.98 -23.71 0.96
N ALA A 14 -21.40 -22.50 0.61
CA ALA A 14 -20.57 -21.53 -0.04
C ALA A 14 -19.31 -21.38 0.82
N SER A 15 -18.27 -22.14 0.49
CA SER A 15 -16.92 -21.68 0.69
C SER A 15 -16.81 -20.47 -0.22
N GLN A 16 -17.24 -19.31 0.27
CA GLN A 16 -16.58 -18.10 -0.17
C GLN A 16 -15.13 -18.37 0.18
N ALA A 17 -14.35 -18.74 -0.83
CA ALA A 17 -12.91 -18.73 -0.70
C ALA A 17 -12.60 -17.27 -0.37
N ILE A 18 -12.35 -17.00 0.91
CA ILE A 18 -11.78 -15.73 1.35
C ILE A 18 -10.29 -15.84 1.03
N ALA A 19 -10.00 -16.01 -0.26
CA ALA A 19 -8.73 -15.67 -0.83
C ALA A 19 -8.81 -14.15 -0.92
N THR A 20 -8.20 -13.51 0.06
CA THR A 20 -8.20 -12.06 0.20
C THR A 20 -6.87 -11.69 0.80
N VAL A 21 -6.11 -10.86 0.09
CA VAL A 21 -4.87 -10.30 0.64
C VAL A 21 -5.25 -9.34 1.76
N VAL A 22 -4.73 -9.58 2.95
CA VAL A 22 -5.01 -8.75 4.12
C VAL A 22 -3.95 -7.65 4.21
N LEU A 23 -4.36 -6.40 4.15
CA LEU A 23 -3.48 -5.25 4.35
C LEU A 23 -3.66 -4.70 5.75
N THR A 24 -2.57 -4.58 6.50
CA THR A 24 -2.59 -4.07 7.86
C THR A 24 -1.74 -2.83 7.96
N SER A 25 -2.37 -1.72 8.34
CA SER A 25 -1.67 -0.52 8.81
C SER A 25 -1.46 -0.62 10.32
N ARG A 26 -0.24 -0.39 10.80
CA ARG A 26 0.11 -0.42 12.23
C ARG A 26 0.77 0.88 12.66
N ASP A 27 0.32 1.46 13.77
CA ASP A 27 1.00 2.59 14.41
C ASP A 27 2.32 2.14 15.04
N LEU A 28 3.43 2.74 14.61
CA LEU A 28 4.77 2.55 15.18
C LEU A 28 5.13 3.64 16.20
N GLY A 29 4.22 4.61 16.43
CA GLY A 29 4.44 5.80 17.24
C GLY A 29 5.12 6.92 16.45
N GLY A 30 5.12 8.12 17.02
CA GLY A 30 5.77 9.29 16.41
C GLY A 30 5.09 9.81 15.14
N GLY A 31 3.89 9.31 14.81
CA GLY A 31 3.18 9.62 13.58
C GLY A 31 3.65 8.78 12.40
N ILE A 32 4.32 7.65 12.68
CA ILE A 32 4.79 6.70 11.66
C ILE A 32 3.84 5.51 11.65
N ALA A 33 3.30 5.19 10.49
CA ALA A 33 2.53 3.99 10.23
C ALA A 33 3.32 3.02 9.35
N GLU A 34 3.20 1.73 9.63
CA GLU A 34 3.72 0.64 8.81
C GLU A 34 2.57 -0.01 8.04
N LEU A 35 2.69 -0.14 6.72
CA LEU A 35 1.77 -0.92 5.89
C LEU A 35 2.40 -2.27 5.58
N SER A 36 1.67 -3.34 5.90
CA SER A 36 2.06 -4.73 5.67
C SER A 36 0.96 -5.50 4.97
N TYR A 37 1.31 -6.63 4.35
CA TYR A 37 0.37 -7.55 3.71
C TYR A 37 0.53 -8.97 4.24
N ASP A 38 -0.57 -9.73 4.16
CA ASP A 38 -0.61 -11.18 4.38
C ASP A 38 -1.47 -11.83 3.29
N ALA A 39 -0.84 -12.61 2.43
CA ALA A 39 -1.44 -13.38 1.36
C ALA A 39 -1.41 -14.89 1.66
N SER A 40 -1.29 -15.31 2.92
CA SER A 40 -1.22 -16.73 3.31
C SER A 40 -2.49 -17.53 2.97
N GLN A 41 -3.59 -16.86 2.66
CA GLN A 41 -4.83 -17.48 2.19
C GLN A 41 -4.91 -17.58 0.66
N GLU A 42 -3.97 -16.97 -0.07
CA GLU A 42 -3.87 -17.09 -1.52
C GLU A 42 -3.15 -18.37 -1.93
N ALA A 43 -3.62 -18.98 -3.02
CA ALA A 43 -2.93 -20.11 -3.65
C ALA A 43 -1.70 -19.67 -4.46
N SER A 44 -1.70 -18.40 -4.87
CA SER A 44 -0.71 -17.78 -5.74
C SER A 44 -0.08 -16.59 -5.02
N LEU A 45 1.22 -16.38 -5.22
CA LEU A 45 1.92 -15.25 -4.62
C LEU A 45 1.47 -13.92 -5.21
N VAL A 46 1.52 -12.84 -4.41
CA VAL A 46 1.30 -11.49 -4.92
C VAL A 46 2.48 -11.07 -5.78
N ARG A 47 2.21 -10.53 -6.97
CA ARG A 47 3.19 -9.97 -7.90
C ARG A 47 3.26 -8.46 -7.84
N ALA A 48 2.13 -7.80 -7.65
CA ALA A 48 2.08 -6.35 -7.67
C ALA A 48 0.95 -5.81 -6.81
N PHE A 49 1.16 -4.58 -6.35
CA PHE A 49 0.22 -3.77 -5.59
C PHE A 49 0.05 -2.43 -6.30
N ALA A 50 -1.19 -2.04 -6.56
CA ALA A 50 -1.59 -0.67 -6.82
C ALA A 50 -2.61 -0.26 -5.75
N LEU A 51 -2.18 0.55 -4.79
CA LEU A 51 -2.97 0.86 -3.60
C LEU A 51 -3.11 2.37 -3.40
N ASP A 52 -4.31 2.77 -2.99
CA ASP A 52 -4.59 4.11 -2.50
C ASP A 52 -4.53 4.10 -0.97
N ILE A 53 -3.66 4.93 -0.41
CA ILE A 53 -3.52 5.16 1.03
C ILE A 53 -4.04 6.56 1.31
N THR A 54 -5.05 6.67 2.17
CA THR A 54 -5.64 7.95 2.57
C THR A 54 -5.60 8.13 4.08
N VAL A 55 -5.49 9.39 4.50
CA VAL A 55 -5.50 9.78 5.91
C VAL A 55 -6.55 10.86 6.15
N SER A 56 -7.25 10.78 7.28
CA SER A 56 -8.18 11.82 7.69
C SER A 56 -8.31 11.92 9.21
N PRO A 57 -8.14 13.12 9.81
CA PRO A 57 -7.64 14.36 9.20
C PRO A 57 -6.12 14.28 8.91
N GLY A 58 -5.54 15.32 8.28
CA GLY A 58 -4.09 15.44 8.10
C GLY A 58 -3.58 15.16 6.68
N ILE A 59 -2.26 15.02 6.56
CA ILE A 59 -1.56 14.72 5.31
C ILE A 59 -0.47 13.66 5.52
N ILE A 60 -0.10 12.99 4.44
CA ILE A 60 1.07 12.09 4.38
C ILE A 60 2.30 12.92 4.02
N ILE A 61 3.32 12.88 4.87
CA ILE A 61 4.52 13.72 4.78
C ILE A 61 5.63 13.02 3.99
N SER A 62 5.91 11.77 4.32
CA SER A 62 6.98 10.97 3.71
C SER A 62 6.61 9.50 3.67
N THR A 63 7.31 8.74 2.84
CA THR A 63 7.33 7.28 2.85
C THR A 63 8.78 6.80 2.92
N ASP A 64 9.02 5.74 3.66
CA ASP A 64 10.34 5.17 3.92
C ASP A 64 10.25 3.65 4.03
N ASN A 65 11.39 2.95 4.11
CA ASN A 65 11.48 1.49 4.30
C ASN A 65 10.66 0.66 3.30
N TRP A 66 10.75 1.01 2.01
CA TRP A 66 10.08 0.28 0.95
C TRP A 66 10.61 -1.15 0.84
N SER A 67 9.73 -2.11 0.59
CA SER A 67 10.08 -3.51 0.40
C SER A 67 11.05 -3.71 -0.77
N SER A 68 12.16 -4.39 -0.52
CA SER A 68 13.08 -4.82 -1.58
C SER A 68 12.50 -5.93 -2.46
N ASP A 69 11.44 -6.61 -1.99
CA ASP A 69 10.80 -7.69 -2.75
C ASP A 69 9.91 -7.14 -3.89
N TYR A 70 9.53 -5.86 -3.81
CA TYR A 70 8.64 -5.19 -4.75
C TYR A 70 9.19 -3.85 -5.25
N TRP A 71 10.38 -3.86 -5.85
CA TRP A 71 11.15 -2.66 -6.22
C TRP A 71 10.92 -2.14 -7.65
N VAL A 72 9.94 -2.69 -8.38
CA VAL A 72 9.47 -2.17 -9.66
C VAL A 72 8.34 -1.19 -9.40
N TYR A 73 8.48 0.05 -9.86
CA TYR A 73 7.47 1.10 -9.66
C TYR A 73 6.93 1.57 -11.02
N PRO A 74 5.92 0.89 -11.60
CA PRO A 74 5.49 1.08 -12.99
C PRO A 74 5.25 2.52 -13.45
N SER A 75 4.72 3.40 -12.59
CA SER A 75 4.52 4.81 -12.94
C SER A 75 5.80 5.63 -13.03
N GLN A 76 6.88 5.24 -12.35
CA GLN A 76 8.10 6.06 -12.24
C GLN A 76 9.33 5.39 -12.86
N ILE A 77 9.23 4.09 -13.16
CA ILE A 77 10.36 3.31 -13.65
C ILE A 77 10.84 3.82 -15.01
N ILE A 78 12.17 3.91 -15.13
CA ILE A 78 12.85 4.23 -16.36
C ILE A 78 13.55 2.96 -16.82
N ILE A 79 13.18 2.53 -18.03
CA ILE A 79 13.75 1.37 -18.70
C ILE A 79 14.61 1.88 -19.86
N ASP A 80 15.83 1.36 -19.98
CA ASP A 80 16.67 1.59 -21.13
C ASP A 80 15.98 1.00 -22.37
N PRO A 81 15.65 1.81 -23.38
CA PRO A 81 14.93 1.33 -24.55
C PRO A 81 15.76 0.41 -25.46
N GLU A 82 17.09 0.42 -25.34
CA GLU A 82 18.00 -0.40 -26.13
C GLU A 82 18.22 -1.79 -25.50
N THR A 83 18.35 -1.84 -24.16
CA THR A 83 18.64 -3.10 -23.44
C THR A 83 17.41 -3.72 -22.79
N GLY A 84 16.36 -2.95 -22.53
CA GLY A 84 15.20 -3.36 -21.75
C GLY A 84 15.45 -3.44 -20.24
N GLU A 85 16.61 -2.97 -19.76
CA GLU A 85 16.99 -3.01 -18.35
C GLU A 85 16.44 -1.80 -17.58
N ILE A 86 16.16 -2.00 -16.29
CA ILE A 86 15.74 -0.92 -15.38
C ILE A 86 16.97 -0.08 -15.04
N ILE A 87 16.93 1.20 -15.38
CA ILE A 87 18.01 2.15 -15.08
C ILE A 87 17.68 3.05 -13.88
N ASP A 88 16.40 3.24 -13.57
CA ASP A 88 15.95 3.93 -12.37
C ASP A 88 14.54 3.45 -11.98
N SER A 89 14.39 2.87 -10.80
CA SER A 89 13.05 2.58 -10.26
C SER A 89 12.38 3.83 -9.68
N SER A 90 13.15 4.83 -9.25
CA SER A 90 12.70 6.08 -8.61
C SER A 90 11.93 5.85 -7.29
N THR A 91 10.61 5.97 -7.27
CA THR A 91 9.78 5.92 -6.05
C THR A 91 8.50 5.12 -6.29
N PRO A 92 7.99 4.39 -5.28
CA PRO A 92 6.71 3.69 -5.38
C PRO A 92 5.51 4.63 -5.46
N ILE A 93 5.68 5.93 -5.15
CA ILE A 93 4.57 6.89 -5.16
C ILE A 93 4.28 7.30 -6.60
N ALA A 94 3.09 6.96 -7.08
CA ALA A 94 2.67 7.32 -8.42
C ALA A 94 2.47 8.84 -8.54
N SER A 95 2.93 9.42 -9.65
CA SER A 95 2.76 10.85 -9.93
C SER A 95 1.27 11.22 -10.00
N PRO A 96 0.84 12.31 -9.33
CA PRO A 96 -0.54 12.78 -9.36
C PRO A 96 -1.03 13.19 -10.75
N ASP A 97 -0.13 13.36 -11.72
CA ASP A 97 -0.46 13.68 -13.12
C ASP A 97 -0.96 12.46 -13.90
N PHE A 98 -0.82 11.25 -13.36
CA PHE A 98 -1.29 10.04 -14.03
C PHE A 98 -2.76 9.75 -13.76
N PRO A 99 -3.48 9.13 -14.72
CA PRO A 99 -4.87 8.75 -14.50
C PRO A 99 -5.02 7.81 -13.28
N GLY A 100 -6.03 8.09 -12.47
CA GLY A 100 -6.40 7.26 -11.33
C GLY A 100 -5.54 7.46 -10.08
N THR A 101 -4.53 8.34 -10.07
CA THR A 101 -3.68 8.57 -8.89
C THR A 101 -4.24 9.64 -7.95
N LEU A 102 -3.97 9.50 -6.66
CA LEU A 102 -4.25 10.50 -5.64
C LEU A 102 -3.24 11.67 -5.68
N GLY A 103 -3.42 12.63 -4.75
CA GLY A 103 -2.70 13.91 -4.74
C GLY A 103 -1.19 13.84 -4.42
N GLY A 104 -0.68 12.70 -3.94
CA GLY A 104 0.73 12.51 -3.64
C GLY A 104 1.15 13.04 -2.26
N LEU A 105 2.47 13.05 -2.00
CA LEU A 105 3.02 13.54 -0.75
C LEU A 105 2.63 15.00 -0.49
N GLY A 106 2.42 15.33 0.77
CA GLY A 106 1.92 16.65 1.18
C GLY A 106 0.39 16.79 1.10
N THR A 107 -0.33 15.72 0.69
CA THR A 107 -1.79 15.69 0.61
C THR A 107 -2.39 14.62 1.53
N SER A 108 -3.71 14.52 1.58
CA SER A 108 -4.42 13.51 2.39
C SER A 108 -4.40 12.10 1.79
N GLY A 109 -3.75 11.88 0.63
CA GLY A 109 -3.66 10.55 0.08
C GLY A 109 -2.61 10.37 -1.00
N ILE A 110 -2.01 9.19 -1.04
CA ILE A 110 -1.04 8.76 -2.03
C ILE A 110 -1.52 7.50 -2.73
N THR A 111 -1.17 7.37 -4.00
CA THR A 111 -1.25 6.10 -4.72
C THR A 111 0.14 5.52 -4.77
N ILE A 112 0.29 4.26 -4.39
CA ILE A 112 1.55 3.52 -4.54
C ILE A 112 1.40 2.45 -5.61
N GLU A 113 2.49 2.17 -6.31
CA GLU A 113 2.63 1.01 -7.19
C GLU A 113 3.93 0.30 -6.88
N MET A 114 3.86 -1.00 -6.61
CA MET A 114 4.99 -1.83 -6.25
C MET A 114 4.86 -3.20 -6.92
N GLY A 115 5.86 -3.64 -7.66
CA GLY A 115 5.89 -4.91 -8.38
C GLY A 115 7.15 -5.70 -8.10
N SER A 116 7.05 -7.03 -8.05
CA SER A 116 8.20 -7.92 -7.90
C SER A 116 8.87 -8.20 -9.23
N LEU A 117 10.20 -8.25 -9.27
CA LEU A 117 10.96 -8.77 -10.42
C LEU A 117 11.13 -10.30 -10.38
N TYR A 118 10.47 -11.00 -9.46
CA TYR A 118 10.68 -12.43 -9.35
C TYR A 118 10.34 -13.15 -10.66
N ASP A 119 11.33 -13.90 -11.13
CA ASP A 119 11.20 -14.86 -12.20
C ASP A 119 12.07 -16.07 -11.82
N GLU A 120 11.48 -17.26 -11.77
CA GLU A 120 12.19 -18.51 -11.46
C GLU A 120 13.35 -18.76 -12.43
N ALA A 121 13.27 -18.24 -13.66
CA ALA A 121 14.31 -18.36 -14.67
C ALA A 121 15.40 -17.27 -14.58
N ASP A 122 15.20 -16.19 -13.83
CA ASP A 122 16.16 -15.09 -13.71
C ASP A 122 17.23 -15.41 -12.66
N PRO A 123 18.53 -15.53 -13.03
CA PRO A 123 19.59 -15.84 -12.06
C PRO A 123 19.80 -14.78 -10.96
N ILE A 124 19.28 -13.56 -11.13
CA ILE A 124 19.41 -12.45 -10.18
C ILE A 124 18.18 -12.35 -9.28
N HIS A 125 16.97 -12.56 -9.84
CA HIS A 125 15.69 -12.38 -9.14
C HIS A 125 14.89 -13.69 -8.99
N ASN A 126 15.56 -14.83 -8.83
CA ASN A 126 14.90 -16.14 -8.65
C ASN A 126 14.30 -16.40 -7.26
N THR A 127 14.24 -15.40 -6.38
CA THR A 127 13.66 -15.58 -5.04
C THR A 127 12.25 -15.01 -5.03
N PRO A 128 11.22 -15.84 -4.77
CA PRO A 128 9.85 -15.37 -4.76
C PRO A 128 9.62 -14.38 -3.62
N PRO A 129 8.74 -13.38 -3.78
CA PRO A 129 8.30 -12.56 -2.67
C PRO A 129 7.71 -13.45 -1.56
N PRO A 130 7.89 -13.08 -0.29
CA PRO A 130 7.29 -13.83 0.80
C PRO A 130 5.76 -13.76 0.74
N VAL A 131 5.08 -14.72 1.38
CA VAL A 131 3.60 -14.73 1.48
C VAL A 131 3.06 -13.58 2.32
N SER A 132 3.89 -12.96 3.15
CA SER A 132 3.56 -11.80 3.97
C SER A 132 4.79 -10.95 4.22
N GLY A 133 4.61 -9.65 4.43
CA GLY A 133 5.73 -8.73 4.62
C GLY A 133 5.30 -7.28 4.81
N VAL A 134 6.28 -6.43 5.11
CA VAL A 134 6.11 -4.98 5.16
C VAL A 134 6.27 -4.44 3.74
N LEU A 135 5.34 -3.59 3.29
CA LEU A 135 5.42 -2.90 2.01
C LEU A 135 6.20 -1.58 2.15
N LEU A 136 5.82 -0.76 3.12
CA LEU A 136 6.47 0.52 3.41
C LEU A 136 6.07 1.05 4.79
N THR A 137 6.77 2.09 5.22
CA THR A 137 6.36 2.98 6.31
C THR A 137 6.04 4.37 5.78
N PHE A 138 5.13 5.09 6.41
CA PHE A 138 4.81 6.46 6.05
C PHE A 138 4.54 7.33 7.28
N THR A 139 4.84 8.61 7.16
CA THR A 139 4.70 9.59 8.25
C THR A 139 3.49 10.48 8.01
N VAL A 140 2.68 10.73 9.04
CA VAL A 140 1.49 11.59 8.99
C VAL A 140 1.65 12.86 9.81
N SER A 141 0.95 13.92 9.44
CA SER A 141 1.06 15.24 10.10
C SER A 141 0.25 15.40 11.39
N ALA A 142 -0.74 14.54 11.60
CA ALA A 142 -1.74 14.68 12.67
C ALA A 142 -2.28 13.30 13.06
N GLU A 143 -2.96 13.24 14.21
CA GLU A 143 -3.76 12.08 14.60
C GLU A 143 -4.82 11.83 13.52
N CYS A 144 -4.86 10.62 12.98
CA CYS A 144 -5.63 10.33 11.79
C CYS A 144 -6.10 8.88 11.71
N ASP A 145 -7.19 8.67 10.97
CA ASP A 145 -7.57 7.36 10.48
C ASP A 145 -6.92 7.12 9.12
N VAL A 146 -6.27 5.96 8.97
CA VAL A 146 -5.67 5.46 7.73
C VAL A 146 -6.65 4.50 7.08
N ALA A 147 -7.00 4.74 5.82
CA ALA A 147 -7.71 3.80 4.98
C ALA A 147 -6.86 3.41 3.77
N VAL A 148 -6.83 2.10 3.46
CA VAL A 148 -6.13 1.54 2.32
C VAL A 148 -7.15 0.84 1.42
N THR A 149 -7.12 1.14 0.13
CA THR A 149 -8.00 0.52 -0.87
C THR A 149 -7.21 0.15 -2.13
N GLU A 150 -7.73 -0.79 -2.91
CA GLU A 150 -7.18 -1.06 -4.24
C GLU A 150 -7.41 0.08 -5.21
N ASN A 151 -6.40 0.34 -6.03
CA ASN A 151 -6.53 1.23 -7.16
C ASN A 151 -6.78 0.40 -8.43
N LEU A 152 -8.05 0.07 -8.68
CA LEU A 152 -8.47 -0.77 -9.80
C LEU A 152 -8.22 -0.11 -11.18
N VAL A 153 -8.12 1.22 -11.24
CA VAL A 153 -7.73 1.92 -12.49
C VAL A 153 -6.29 1.59 -12.88
N ARG A 154 -5.47 1.21 -11.89
CA ARG A 154 -4.03 0.96 -12.03
C ARG A 154 -3.65 -0.50 -11.81
N GLY A 155 -4.65 -1.39 -11.71
CA GLY A 155 -4.48 -2.85 -11.68
C GLY A 155 -4.72 -3.52 -10.32
N GLY A 156 -5.00 -2.77 -9.24
CA GLY A 156 -5.28 -3.36 -7.93
C GLY A 156 -4.16 -4.26 -7.40
N VAL A 157 -4.50 -5.37 -6.75
CA VAL A 157 -3.54 -6.39 -6.32
C VAL A 157 -3.54 -7.56 -7.30
N ILE A 158 -2.37 -7.84 -7.88
CA ILE A 158 -2.19 -8.87 -8.92
C ILE A 158 -1.44 -10.07 -8.34
N LEU A 159 -1.98 -11.26 -8.57
CA LEU A 159 -1.35 -12.54 -8.24
C LEU A 159 -0.44 -13.05 -9.37
N GLU A 160 0.42 -14.03 -9.07
CA GLU A 160 1.38 -14.58 -10.03
C GLU A 160 0.79 -15.34 -11.21
N ASP A 161 -0.47 -15.76 -11.10
CA ASP A 161 -1.22 -16.33 -12.22
C ASP A 161 -1.83 -15.24 -13.13
N GLY A 162 -1.60 -13.96 -12.82
CA GLY A 162 -2.09 -12.80 -13.56
C GLY A 162 -3.52 -12.41 -13.22
N THR A 163 -4.13 -13.04 -12.21
CA THR A 163 -5.47 -12.67 -11.75
C THR A 163 -5.42 -11.52 -10.73
N GLU A 164 -6.50 -10.73 -10.70
CA GLU A 164 -6.77 -9.76 -9.64
C GLU A 164 -7.40 -10.47 -8.44
N THR A 165 -7.09 -10.00 -7.24
CA THR A 165 -7.72 -10.47 -6.00
C THR A 165 -8.31 -9.31 -5.21
N ASP A 166 -9.41 -9.54 -4.51
CA ASP A 166 -9.92 -8.58 -3.55
C ASP A 166 -8.95 -8.45 -2.36
N ILE A 167 -8.98 -7.30 -1.69
CA ILE A 167 -8.28 -7.06 -0.42
C ILE A 167 -9.22 -6.92 0.76
N TYR A 168 -8.68 -7.16 1.95
CA TYR A 168 -9.27 -6.75 3.22
C TYR A 168 -8.30 -5.82 3.95
N ALA A 169 -8.70 -4.57 4.11
CA ALA A 169 -7.89 -3.53 4.72
C ALA A 169 -8.72 -2.77 5.77
N PRO A 170 -8.71 -3.17 7.04
CA PRO A 170 -9.41 -2.42 8.09
C PRO A 170 -8.75 -1.05 8.28
N THR A 171 -9.58 -0.04 8.57
CA THR A 171 -9.09 1.29 8.95
C THR A 171 -8.30 1.21 10.25
N THR A 172 -7.13 1.88 10.28
CA THR A 172 -6.28 1.97 11.47
C THR A 172 -6.20 3.40 11.96
N HIS A 173 -6.28 3.61 13.27
CA HIS A 173 -6.06 4.90 13.89
C HIS A 173 -4.59 5.10 14.28
N ILE A 174 -3.99 6.23 13.90
CA ILE A 174 -2.56 6.57 14.12
C ILE A 174 -2.45 7.81 14.98
N ILE A 175 -1.57 7.77 15.99
CA ILE A 175 -1.38 8.87 16.95
C ILE A 175 0.07 9.40 16.85
N PRO A 176 0.28 10.64 16.37
CA PRO A 176 1.59 11.27 16.46
C PRO A 176 1.95 11.63 17.91
N GLU A 177 3.17 11.30 18.31
CA GLU A 177 3.66 11.63 19.65
C GLU A 177 3.60 13.15 19.90
N PRO A 178 3.30 13.60 21.13
CA PRO A 178 3.02 15.00 21.46
C PRO A 178 4.13 16.00 21.08
N ALA A 179 5.38 15.52 20.93
CA ALA A 179 6.52 16.36 20.58
C ALA A 179 6.42 16.96 19.16
N THR A 180 5.79 16.26 18.21
CA THR A 180 5.63 16.74 16.82
C THR A 180 4.64 17.90 16.75
N VAL A 181 3.58 17.86 17.55
CA VAL A 181 2.57 18.94 17.67
C VAL A 181 3.19 20.20 18.30
N LEU A 182 4.09 20.03 19.27
CA LEU A 182 4.71 21.15 19.99
C LEU A 182 5.69 21.96 19.11
N LEU A 183 6.46 21.29 18.24
CA LEU A 183 7.44 21.95 17.36
C LEU A 183 6.79 22.78 16.24
N LEU A 184 5.71 22.28 15.63
CA LEU A 184 4.94 23.04 14.63
C LEU A 184 4.18 24.23 15.28
N GLY A 185 3.65 24.03 16.49
CA GLY A 185 3.00 25.09 17.26
C GLY A 185 3.96 26.21 17.68
N LEU A 186 5.16 25.87 18.16
CA LEU A 186 6.16 26.85 18.58
C LEU A 186 6.79 27.60 17.40
N GLY A 187 7.01 26.94 16.26
CA GLY A 187 7.51 27.57 15.03
C GLY A 187 6.56 28.65 14.49
N GLY A 188 5.25 28.37 14.46
CA GLY A 188 4.23 29.35 14.06
C GLY A 188 4.14 30.55 15.01
N VAL A 189 4.22 30.32 16.33
CA VAL A 189 4.19 31.39 17.33
C VAL A 189 5.45 32.27 17.28
N ALA A 190 6.62 31.69 17.01
CA ALA A 190 7.86 32.44 16.86
C ALA A 190 7.85 33.37 15.64
N LEU A 191 7.29 32.91 14.51
CA LEU A 191 7.13 33.71 13.29
C LEU A 191 6.12 34.86 13.47
N LEU A 192 5.01 34.62 14.17
CA LEU A 192 4.02 35.66 14.48
C LEU A 192 4.59 36.75 15.40
N ARG A 193 5.47 36.41 16.34
CA ARG A 193 6.13 37.39 17.21
C ARG A 193 7.15 38.25 16.46
N LYS A 194 7.82 37.73 15.43
CA LYS A 194 8.76 38.51 14.61
C LYS A 194 8.05 39.54 13.73
N ARG A 195 6.86 39.20 13.20
CA ARG A 195 6.08 40.09 12.31
C ARG A 195 5.45 41.29 13.04
N LYS A 196 5.23 41.21 14.34
CA LYS A 196 4.66 42.33 15.15
C LYS A 196 5.69 43.36 15.63
N ARG A 197 6.97 43.19 15.29
CA ARG A 197 8.09 44.04 15.73
C ARG A 197 8.70 44.91 14.63
N ASN A 198 8.11 44.91 13.43
CA ASN A 198 8.38 45.86 12.35
C ASN A 198 7.14 46.71 12.10
#